data_AF-A0A369P1M3-F1
#
_entry.id   AF-A0A369P1M3-F1
#
_cell.length_a   1.000
_cell.length_b   1.000
_cell.length_c   1.000
_cell.angle_alpha   90.00
_cell.angle_beta   90.00
_cell.angle_gamma   90.00
#
_symmetry.space_group_name_H-M   'P 1'
#
loop_
_entity.id
_entity.type
_entity.pdbx_description
1 polymer ?
#
loop_
_entity_poly.entity_id
_entity_poly.type
_entity_poly.pdbx_seq_one_letter_code
_entity_poly.pdbx_strand_id
1 'polypeptide(L)'
;MIDGVKVAVNYAQASDTPVSDDEIKAYIKRAYDKYPHGQLESLTLDVDGEDVGIHYGLAPVKFDRIRRITGYLVGTLDRFNDAKRAEEHDRVKHEVPACCK
;
A
#
# COMPACT_ATOMS: atom_id res chain seq x y z
N MET A 1 -18.14 10.32 4.63
CA MET A 1 -16.96 10.58 3.76
C MET A 1 -16.58 12.03 3.97
N ILE A 2 -15.31 12.30 4.24
CA ILE A 2 -14.78 13.66 4.41
C ILE A 2 -13.70 13.82 3.33
N ASP A 3 -13.80 14.87 2.51
CA ASP A 3 -12.88 15.14 1.39
C ASP A 3 -12.67 13.96 0.41
N GLY A 4 -13.72 13.17 0.19
CA GLY A 4 -13.65 11.99 -0.70
C GLY A 4 -12.97 10.76 -0.09
N VAL A 5 -12.52 10.83 1.16
CA VAL A 5 -11.93 9.73 1.91
C VAL A 5 -13.01 8.99 2.70
N LYS A 6 -12.97 7.66 2.68
CA LYS A 6 -13.83 6.81 3.51
C LYS A 6 -13.31 6.82 4.94
N VAL A 7 -14.04 7.50 5.83
CA VAL A 7 -13.69 7.59 7.25
C VAL A 7 -14.54 6.64 8.06
N ALA A 8 -13.90 5.85 8.92
CA ALA A 8 -14.53 5.02 9.95
C ALA A 8 -13.89 5.34 11.31
N VAL A 9 -14.70 5.49 12.34
CA VAL A 9 -14.23 5.74 13.70
C VAL A 9 -14.81 4.68 14.62
N ASN A 10 -13.94 3.94 15.29
CA ASN A 10 -14.28 2.91 16.27
C ASN A 10 -13.94 3.45 17.66
N TYR A 11 -14.87 3.36 18.58
CA TYR A 11 -14.66 3.73 19.98
C TYR A 11 -14.56 2.46 20.81
N ALA A 12 -13.51 2.33 21.62
CA ALA A 12 -13.32 1.21 22.52
C ALA A 12 -14.38 1.21 23.63
N GLN A 13 -14.81 2.39 24.08
CA GLN A 13 -15.74 2.59 25.17
C GLN A 13 -16.80 3.64 24.80
N ALA A 14 -18.02 3.49 25.34
CA ALA A 14 -19.12 4.43 25.07
C ALA A 14 -18.90 5.83 25.67
N SER A 15 -17.97 5.96 26.62
CA SER A 15 -17.59 7.22 27.27
C SER A 15 -16.44 7.95 26.57
N ASP A 16 -15.87 7.37 25.51
CA ASP A 16 -14.75 7.97 24.81
C ASP A 16 -15.14 9.31 24.18
N THR A 17 -14.17 10.22 24.15
CA THR A 17 -14.39 11.56 23.61
C THR A 17 -14.63 11.47 22.10
N PRO A 18 -15.76 12.00 21.59
CA PRO A 18 -16.02 11.96 20.16
C PRO A 18 -14.99 12.76 19.37
N VAL A 19 -14.47 12.16 18.31
CA VAL A 19 -13.52 12.82 17.40
C VAL A 19 -14.27 13.85 16.57
N SER A 20 -13.77 15.08 16.55
CA SER A 20 -14.38 16.18 15.77
C SER A 20 -13.99 16.12 14.29
N ASP A 21 -14.83 16.70 13.43
CA ASP A 21 -14.55 16.78 11.99
C ASP A 21 -13.24 17.52 11.68
N ASP A 22 -12.89 18.55 12.46
CA ASP A 22 -11.65 19.31 12.27
C ASP A 22 -10.42 18.49 12.64
N GLU A 23 -10.54 17.63 13.66
CA GLU A 23 -9.49 16.67 14.02
C GLU A 23 -9.32 15.60 12.92
N ILE A 24 -10.42 15.08 12.39
CA ILE A 24 -10.39 14.12 11.26
C ILE A 24 -9.70 14.76 10.05
N LYS A 25 -10.01 16.01 9.72
CA LYS A 25 -9.32 16.76 8.64
C LYS A 25 -7.83 16.93 8.93
N ALA A 26 -7.43 17.15 10.19
CA ALA A 26 -6.03 17.21 10.55
C ALA A 26 -5.31 15.86 10.32
N TYR A 27 -5.95 14.72 10.63
CA TYR A 27 -5.41 13.40 10.32
C TYR A 27 -5.32 13.14 8.81
N ILE A 28 -6.32 13.55 8.03
CA ILE A 28 -6.28 13.48 6.57
C ILE A 28 -5.12 14.32 6.02
N LYS A 29 -4.96 15.56 6.50
CA LYS A 29 -3.84 16.43 6.11
C LYS A 29 -2.49 15.77 6.42
N ARG A 30 -2.33 15.22 7.63
CA ARG A 30 -1.12 14.49 8.03
C ARG A 30 -0.84 13.30 7.10
N ALA A 31 -1.87 12.61 6.61
CA ALA A 31 -1.71 11.51 5.68
C ALA A 31 -1.10 11.95 4.35
N TYR A 32 -1.59 13.06 3.78
CA TYR A 32 -1.04 13.62 2.54
C TYR A 32 0.39 14.11 2.71
N ASP A 33 0.72 14.71 3.86
CA ASP A 33 2.09 15.13 4.18
C ASP A 33 3.03 13.91 4.34
N LYS A 34 2.54 12.80 4.90
CA LYS A 34 3.32 11.57 5.13
C LYS A 34 3.48 10.72 3.88
N TYR A 35 2.48 10.70 3.00
CA TYR A 35 2.45 9.88 1.79
C TYR A 35 2.23 10.75 0.54
N PRO A 36 3.24 11.54 0.13
CA PRO A 36 3.08 12.54 -0.94
C PRO A 36 2.75 11.96 -2.31
N HIS A 37 3.03 10.67 -2.54
CA HIS A 37 2.72 9.95 -3.78
C HIS A 37 1.62 8.90 -3.61
N GLY A 38 1.06 8.75 -2.40
CA GLY A 38 0.00 7.81 -2.10
C GLY A 38 -1.36 8.49 -2.22
N GLN A 39 -2.27 7.92 -3.01
CA GLN A 39 -3.66 8.36 -3.01
C GLN A 39 -4.37 7.75 -1.80
N LEU A 40 -4.86 8.57 -0.88
CA LEU A 40 -5.59 8.11 0.31
C LEU A 40 -7.02 7.72 -0.07
N GLU A 41 -7.45 6.50 0.23
CA GLU A 41 -8.82 6.01 0.00
C GLU A 41 -9.62 5.87 1.29
N SER A 42 -8.96 5.44 2.37
CA SER A 42 -9.63 5.25 3.66
C SER A 42 -8.79 5.71 4.84
N LEU A 43 -9.49 6.14 5.89
CA LEU A 43 -8.96 6.47 7.19
C LEU A 43 -9.81 5.74 8.23
N THR A 44 -9.19 4.85 9.00
CA THR A 44 -9.81 4.24 10.18
C THR A 44 -9.14 4.77 11.43
N LEU A 45 -9.95 5.27 12.36
CA LEU A 45 -9.52 5.75 13.67
C LEU A 45 -10.05 4.79 14.74
N ASP A 46 -9.17 4.29 15.58
CA ASP A 46 -9.50 3.45 16.73
C ASP A 46 -9.20 4.25 18.00
N VAL A 47 -10.25 4.73 18.67
CA VAL A 47 -10.17 5.62 19.84
C VAL A 47 -10.25 4.77 21.10
N ASP A 48 -9.29 4.94 22.01
CA ASP A 48 -9.27 4.32 23.33
C ASP A 48 -8.89 5.38 24.37
N GLY A 49 -9.89 5.99 25.01
CA GLY A 49 -9.68 7.08 25.95
C GLY A 49 -9.01 8.30 25.32
N GLU A 50 -7.73 8.52 25.64
CA GLU A 50 -6.92 9.63 25.12
C GLU A 50 -6.05 9.23 23.91
N ASP A 51 -5.94 7.93 23.63
CA ASP A 51 -5.13 7.41 22.54
C ASP A 51 -5.98 7.20 21.27
N VAL A 52 -5.38 7.51 20.11
CA VAL A 52 -6.01 7.31 18.79
C VAL A 52 -5.08 6.49 17.89
N GLY A 53 -5.48 5.25 17.62
CA GLY A 53 -4.91 4.40 16.58
C GLY A 53 -5.30 4.90 15.19
N ILE A 54 -4.34 5.05 14.29
CA ILE A 54 -4.57 5.59 12.95
C ILE A 54 -4.16 4.58 11.88
N HIS A 55 -5.12 4.19 11.04
CA HIS A 55 -4.91 3.28 9.92
C HIS A 55 -5.24 3.97 8.60
N TYR A 56 -4.22 4.16 7.77
CA TYR A 56 -4.37 4.73 6.42
C TYR A 56 -4.49 3.61 5.38
N GLY A 57 -5.57 3.62 4.60
CA GLY A 57 -5.70 2.81 3.39
C GLY A 57 -5.31 3.62 2.17
N LEU A 58 -4.15 3.32 1.59
CA LEU A 58 -3.69 3.93 0.36
C LEU A 58 -4.13 3.09 -0.85
N ALA A 59 -4.49 3.76 -1.94
CA ALA A 59 -4.79 3.10 -3.20
C ALA A 59 -3.59 2.26 -3.67
N PRO A 60 -3.81 1.05 -4.20
CA PRO A 60 -2.75 0.24 -4.75
C PRO A 60 -2.16 0.91 -5.99
N VAL A 61 -0.88 1.30 -5.91
CA VAL A 61 -0.15 1.84 -7.06
C VAL A 61 0.42 0.70 -7.89
N LYS A 62 0.17 0.71 -9.20
CA LYS A 62 0.77 -0.25 -10.13
C LYS A 62 2.28 -0.03 -10.15
N PHE A 63 3.03 -1.12 -10.05
CA PHE A 63 4.48 -1.11 -10.23
C PHE A 63 4.86 -2.03 -11.38
N ASP A 64 5.85 -1.60 -12.16
CA ASP A 64 6.43 -2.41 -13.21
C ASP A 64 7.52 -3.31 -12.64
N ARG A 65 7.54 -4.57 -13.08
CA ARG A 65 8.61 -5.51 -12.72
C ARG A 65 9.68 -5.48 -13.80
N ILE A 66 10.82 -4.89 -13.47
CA ILE A 66 12.01 -4.90 -14.34
C ILE A 66 12.89 -6.12 -14.02
N ARG A 67 13.47 -6.72 -15.07
CA ARG A 67 14.45 -7.81 -14.98
C ARG A 67 15.84 -7.25 -15.29
N ARG A 68 16.86 -7.68 -14.54
CA ARG A 68 18.27 -7.36 -14.84
C ARG A 68 18.89 -8.51 -15.61
N ILE A 69 19.41 -8.23 -16.80
CA ILE A 69 20.29 -9.12 -17.55
C ILE A 69 21.70 -8.55 -17.51
N THR A 70 22.71 -9.35 -17.82
CA THR A 70 24.13 -8.97 -17.90
C THR A 70 24.31 -7.58 -18.53
N GLY A 71 24.50 -6.58 -17.68
CA GLY A 71 24.79 -5.18 -18.06
C GLY A 71 23.60 -4.21 -18.17
N TYR A 72 22.33 -4.64 -18.12
CA TYR A 72 21.19 -3.73 -18.40
C TYR A 72 19.86 -4.14 -17.74
N LEU A 73 19.01 -3.14 -17.46
CA LEU A 73 17.65 -3.30 -16.94
C LEU A 73 16.66 -3.37 -18.12
N VAL A 74 15.84 -4.43 -18.18
CA VAL A 74 14.81 -4.62 -19.21
C VAL A 74 13.47 -4.89 -18.55
N GLY A 75 12.41 -4.18 -18.98
CA GLY A 75 11.04 -4.46 -18.52
C GLY A 75 10.47 -5.75 -19.12
N THR A 76 10.44 -5.84 -20.45
CA THR A 76 9.83 -6.94 -21.21
C THR A 76 10.87 -7.84 -21.90
N LEU A 77 10.47 -9.04 -22.32
CA LEU A 77 11.37 -9.99 -23.01
C LEU A 77 11.66 -9.59 -24.47
N ASP A 78 11.02 -8.53 -24.97
CA ASP A 78 11.08 -8.13 -26.40
C ASP A 78 12.48 -7.74 -26.86
N ARG A 79 13.32 -7.25 -25.94
CA ARG A 79 14.69 -6.82 -26.24
C ARG A 79 15.75 -7.90 -26.01
N PHE A 80 15.33 -9.14 -25.78
CA PHE A 80 16.26 -10.25 -25.54
C PHE A 80 16.80 -10.74 -26.89
N ASN A 81 18.11 -10.98 -26.93
CA ASN A 81 18.69 -11.75 -28.03
C ASN A 81 18.25 -13.23 -27.91
N ASP A 82 18.42 -13.99 -28.99
CA ASP A 82 17.92 -15.36 -29.06
C ASP A 82 18.53 -16.27 -27.99
N ALA A 83 19.81 -16.07 -27.66
CA ALA A 83 20.50 -16.81 -26.59
C ALA A 83 19.85 -16.60 -25.21
N LYS A 84 19.53 -15.35 -24.84
CA LYS A 84 18.87 -15.05 -23.55
C LYS A 84 17.40 -15.46 -23.53
N ARG A 85 16.74 -15.51 -24.69
CA ARG A 85 15.38 -16.04 -24.80
C ARG A 85 15.36 -17.55 -24.54
N ALA A 86 16.34 -18.29 -25.06
CA ALA A 86 16.50 -19.72 -24.78
C ALA A 86 16.80 -19.98 -23.29
N GLU A 87 17.72 -19.22 -22.68
CA GLU A 87 18.00 -19.34 -21.25
C GLU A 87 16.78 -19.07 -20.35
N GLU A 88 15.96 -18.05 -20.67
CA GLU A 88 14.72 -17.78 -19.90
C GLU A 88 13.67 -18.86 -20.11
N HIS A 89 13.61 -19.50 -21.28
CA HIS A 89 12.72 -20.63 -21.53
C HIS A 89 13.09 -21.86 -20.68
N ASP A 90 14.39 -22.10 -20.48
CA ASP A 90 14.88 -23.23 -19.68
C ASP A 90 14.80 -22.97 -18.16
N ARG A 91 14.37 -21.77 -17.75
CA ARG A 91 14.31 -21.36 -16.34
C ARG A 91 13.16 -22.05 -15.60
N VAL A 92 13.50 -22.79 -14.54
CA VAL A 92 12.54 -23.41 -13.62
C VAL A 92 12.18 -22.46 -12.48
N LYS A 93 10.87 -22.28 -12.22
CA LYS A 93 10.38 -21.51 -11.07
C LYS A 93 10.31 -22.43 -9.85
N HIS A 94 11.06 -22.09 -8.81
CA HIS A 94 10.91 -22.75 -7.52
C HIS A 94 9.79 -22.05 -6.74
N GLU A 95 8.70 -22.77 -6.48
CA GLU A 95 7.67 -22.33 -5.55
C GLU A 95 8.12 -22.60 -4.12
N VAL A 96 7.76 -21.70 -3.20
CA VAL A 96 7.97 -21.98 -1.77
C VAL A 96 6.89 -22.98 -1.34
N PRO A 97 7.27 -24.17 -0.81
CA PRO A 97 6.27 -25.14 -0.37
C PRO A 97 5.40 -24.53 0.71
N ALA A 98 4.08 -24.57 0.51
CA ALA A 98 3.07 -24.04 1.43
C ALA A 98 2.98 -24.91 2.69
N CYS A 99 4.00 -24.88 3.54
CA CYS A 99 3.99 -25.50 4.86
C CYS A 99 4.25 -24.41 5.89
N CYS A 100 3.28 -23.51 6.04
CA CYS A 100 3.02 -22.60 7.17
C CYS A 100 1.89 -21.65 6.75
N LYS A 101 0.64 -22.10 6.91
CA LYS A 101 -0.54 -21.25 7.01
C LYS A 101 -1.06 -21.35 8.43
#